data_AF-A0AAV0YEI5-F1
#
_entry.id   AF-A0AAV0YEI5-F1
#
_cell.length_a   1.000
_cell.length_b   1.000
_cell.length_c   1.000
_cell.angle_alpha   90.00
_cell.angle_beta   90.00
_cell.angle_gamma   90.00
#
_symmetry.space_group_name_H-M   'P 1'
#
loop_
_entity.id
_entity.type
_entity.pdbx_description
1 polymer ?
#
loop_
_entity_poly.entity_id
_entity_poly.type
_entity_poly.pdbx_seq_one_letter_code
_entity_poly.pdbx_strand_id
1 'polypeptide(L)'
;MSRQDIFDIFWDNRGKLKDTFYKDINGLIALFEASQLSIEGEDYLESAGQFCREYLNEWSSTFHDHAQVNFIAQTLMCPIHKTLSRFTQTIIQSQNVTWTNSLQRLSKIDTQMVSSLHLKEIFAVSKWWKDLGLLKDLEFARDEPIKWYMWTMACVIGGSGTDCLTLELNLEFQTLMNEPEMVTALA
;
A
#
# COMPACT_ATOMS: atom_id res chain seq x y z
N MET A 1 18.67 16.71 -20.99
CA MET A 1 17.35 16.09 -21.07
C MET A 1 16.53 16.66 -19.95
N SER A 2 15.49 17.43 -20.26
CA SER A 2 14.48 17.84 -19.30
C SER A 2 13.74 16.61 -18.78
N ARG A 3 13.09 16.71 -17.62
CA ARG A 3 12.38 15.60 -16.97
C ARG A 3 11.22 15.06 -17.81
N GLN A 4 10.62 15.90 -18.65
CA GLN A 4 9.54 15.54 -19.58
C GLN A 4 10.08 14.70 -20.77
N ASP A 5 11.31 14.97 -21.21
CA ASP A 5 11.93 14.35 -22.39
C ASP A 5 12.02 12.82 -22.31
N ILE A 6 12.08 12.24 -21.10
CA ILE A 6 12.18 10.77 -20.92
C ILE A 6 10.90 10.08 -21.37
N PHE A 7 9.75 10.72 -21.18
CA PHE A 7 8.45 10.12 -21.48
C PHE A 7 7.95 10.46 -22.89
N ASP A 8 8.53 11.44 -23.58
CA ASP A 8 8.15 11.80 -24.96
C ASP A 8 8.19 10.60 -25.93
N ILE A 9 8.97 9.57 -25.59
CA ILE A 9 9.02 8.31 -26.33
C ILE A 9 7.66 7.61 -26.42
N PHE A 10 6.74 7.85 -25.48
CA PHE A 10 5.44 7.21 -25.40
C PHE A 10 4.38 7.85 -26.31
N TRP A 11 4.56 9.10 -26.74
CA TRP A 11 3.50 9.88 -27.41
C TRP A 11 3.85 10.24 -28.85
N ASP A 12 2.83 10.22 -29.71
CA ASP A 12 2.91 10.69 -31.07
C ASP A 12 2.92 12.22 -31.12
N ASN A 13 3.17 12.78 -32.31
CA ASN A 13 3.22 14.22 -32.53
C ASN A 13 1.86 14.93 -32.28
N ARG A 14 0.79 14.17 -32.00
CA ARG A 14 -0.56 14.67 -31.68
C ARG A 14 -0.86 14.56 -30.19
N GLY A 15 0.11 14.17 -29.36
CA GLY A 15 -0.07 13.97 -27.93
C GLY A 15 -0.90 12.73 -27.58
N LYS A 16 -1.01 11.75 -28.49
CA LYS A 16 -1.65 10.45 -28.22
C LYS A 16 -0.61 9.38 -28.00
N LEU A 17 -0.92 8.37 -27.18
CA LEU A 17 -0.01 7.26 -26.97
C LEU A 17 0.31 6.61 -28.33
N LYS A 18 1.56 6.28 -28.60
CA LYS A 18 1.92 5.62 -29.86
C LYS A 18 1.25 4.24 -29.91
N ASP A 19 0.70 3.89 -31.08
CA ASP A 19 0.04 2.61 -31.35
C ASP A 19 0.86 1.38 -30.93
N THR A 20 2.20 1.51 -30.91
CA THR A 20 3.14 0.47 -30.47
C THR A 20 2.94 0.04 -29.02
N PHE A 21 2.48 0.93 -28.13
CA PHE A 21 2.36 0.66 -26.70
C PHE A 21 1.00 0.07 -26.29
N TYR A 22 -0.02 0.15 -27.15
CA TYR A 22 -1.34 -0.42 -26.87
C TYR A 22 -1.32 -1.94 -26.68
N LYS A 23 -0.31 -2.62 -27.26
CA LYS A 23 -0.11 -4.07 -27.13
C LYS A 23 0.71 -4.46 -25.90
N ASP A 24 1.40 -3.52 -25.27
CA ASP A 24 2.25 -3.76 -24.11
C ASP A 24 1.53 -3.42 -22.81
N ILE A 25 0.71 -4.36 -22.34
CA ILE A 25 -0.08 -4.20 -21.10
C ILE A 25 0.84 -4.00 -19.88
N ASN A 26 1.99 -4.64 -19.84
CA ASN A 26 2.94 -4.47 -18.74
C ASN A 26 3.57 -3.07 -18.76
N GLY A 27 3.91 -2.56 -19.95
CA GLY A 27 4.36 -1.19 -20.12
C GLY A 27 3.33 -0.16 -19.67
N LEU A 28 2.04 -0.39 -19.98
CA LEU A 28 0.94 0.47 -19.56
C LEU A 28 0.72 0.44 -18.04
N ILE A 29 0.82 -0.72 -17.41
CA ILE A 29 0.77 -0.84 -15.93
C ILE A 29 1.95 -0.09 -15.31
N ALA A 30 3.16 -0.25 -15.86
CA ALA A 30 4.34 0.45 -15.36
C ALA A 30 4.23 1.97 -15.51
N LEU A 31 3.69 2.46 -16.63
CA LEU A 31 3.43 3.88 -16.85
C LEU A 31 2.36 4.41 -15.89
N PHE A 32 1.30 3.63 -15.65
CA PHE A 32 0.29 3.96 -14.64
C PHE A 32 0.90 4.07 -13.24
N GLU A 33 1.72 3.13 -12.81
CA GLU A 33 2.40 3.19 -11.49
C GLU A 33 3.35 4.39 -11.40
N ALA A 34 4.14 4.64 -12.43
CA ALA A 34 5.01 5.82 -12.50
C ALA A 34 4.20 7.11 -12.37
N SER A 35 3.00 7.18 -12.96
CA SER A 35 2.14 8.36 -12.85
C SER A 35 1.66 8.67 -11.44
N GLN A 36 1.68 7.69 -10.52
CA GLN A 36 1.27 7.89 -9.14
C GLN A 36 2.30 8.66 -8.31
N LEU A 37 3.51 8.83 -8.85
CA LEU A 37 4.59 9.63 -8.26
C LEU A 37 4.67 11.05 -8.85
N SER A 38 3.72 11.43 -9.70
CA SER A 38 3.65 12.78 -10.28
C SER A 38 3.61 13.86 -9.20
N ILE A 39 4.37 14.93 -9.42
CA ILE A 39 4.37 16.12 -8.57
C ILE A 39 3.65 17.30 -9.24
N GLU A 40 3.36 18.36 -8.48
CA GLU A 40 2.74 19.57 -9.01
C GLU A 40 3.55 20.15 -10.18
N GLY A 41 2.87 20.47 -11.29
CA GLY A 41 3.48 20.95 -12.54
C GLY A 41 3.84 19.86 -13.56
N GLU A 42 3.54 18.59 -13.27
CA GLU A 42 3.73 17.45 -14.19
C GLU A 42 2.40 16.98 -14.81
N ASP A 43 1.60 17.91 -15.35
CA ASP A 43 0.27 17.68 -15.96
C ASP A 43 0.26 16.54 -17.00
N TYR A 44 1.38 16.39 -17.68
CA TYR A 44 1.60 15.36 -18.67
C TYR A 44 1.56 13.94 -18.06
N LEU A 45 2.19 13.75 -16.91
CA LEU A 45 2.27 12.45 -16.25
C LEU A 45 0.92 12.09 -15.61
N GLU A 46 0.19 13.09 -15.12
CA GLU A 46 -1.19 12.92 -14.68
C GLU A 46 -2.11 12.49 -15.84
N SER A 47 -1.99 13.16 -17.00
CA SER A 47 -2.72 12.80 -18.22
C SER A 47 -2.41 11.37 -18.69
N ALA A 48 -1.13 10.96 -18.61
CA ALA A 48 -0.70 9.61 -18.91
C ALA A 48 -1.36 8.57 -17.97
N GLY A 49 -1.40 8.87 -16.68
CA GLY A 49 -2.03 8.02 -15.67
C GLY A 49 -3.53 7.81 -15.91
N GLN A 50 -4.25 8.89 -16.25
CA GLN A 50 -5.68 8.83 -16.57
C GLN A 50 -5.93 7.98 -17.82
N PHE A 51 -5.15 8.19 -18.88
CA PHE A 51 -5.22 7.40 -20.09
C PHE A 51 -4.99 5.91 -19.82
N CYS A 52 -3.92 5.56 -19.10
CA CYS A 52 -3.61 4.17 -18.78
C CYS A 52 -4.74 3.53 -17.95
N ARG A 53 -5.33 4.26 -17.00
CA ARG A 53 -6.47 3.77 -16.20
C ARG A 53 -7.67 3.43 -17.09
N GLU A 54 -8.05 4.32 -18.00
CA GLU A 54 -9.18 4.11 -18.91
C GLU A 54 -8.95 2.90 -19.80
N TYR A 55 -7.77 2.85 -20.44
CA TYR A 55 -7.43 1.76 -21.34
C TYR A 55 -7.36 0.40 -20.62
N LEU A 56 -6.72 0.34 -19.45
CA LEU A 56 -6.60 -0.90 -18.68
C LEU A 56 -7.96 -1.41 -18.16
N ASN A 57 -8.90 -0.52 -17.84
CA ASN A 57 -10.29 -0.90 -17.51
C ASN A 57 -11.04 -1.47 -18.72
N GLU A 58 -10.93 -0.82 -19.89
CA GLU A 58 -11.54 -1.30 -21.14
C GLU A 58 -10.97 -2.66 -21.55
N TRP A 59 -9.64 -2.78 -21.49
CA TRP A 59 -8.93 -4.01 -21.75
C TRP A 59 -9.37 -5.12 -20.81
N SER A 60 -9.47 -4.85 -19.50
CA SER A 60 -9.92 -5.84 -18.52
C SER A 60 -11.36 -6.29 -18.75
N SER A 61 -12.23 -5.38 -19.21
CA SER A 61 -13.62 -5.70 -19.58
C SER A 61 -13.68 -6.59 -20.83
N THR A 62 -12.79 -6.35 -21.80
CA THR A 62 -12.70 -7.11 -23.05
C THR A 62 -12.12 -8.51 -22.82
N PHE A 63 -11.08 -8.63 -22.00
CA PHE A 63 -10.32 -9.86 -21.76
C PHE A 63 -10.54 -10.42 -20.36
N HIS A 64 -11.79 -10.51 -19.91
CA HIS A 64 -12.18 -10.89 -18.54
C HIS A 64 -11.52 -12.19 -18.00
N ASP A 65 -11.23 -13.17 -18.86
CA ASP A 65 -10.60 -14.44 -18.47
C ASP A 65 -9.05 -14.39 -18.43
N HIS A 66 -8.44 -13.26 -18.78
CA HIS A 66 -6.99 -13.15 -18.83
C HIS A 66 -6.38 -13.11 -17.42
N ALA A 67 -5.28 -13.84 -17.22
CA ALA A 67 -4.60 -13.95 -15.91
C ALA A 67 -4.15 -12.60 -15.30
N GLN A 68 -4.03 -11.56 -16.12
CA GLN A 68 -3.63 -10.21 -15.69
C GLN A 68 -4.79 -9.35 -15.19
N VAL A 69 -6.06 -9.70 -15.45
CA VAL A 69 -7.21 -8.87 -15.08
C VAL A 69 -7.25 -8.56 -13.59
N ASN A 70 -7.04 -9.58 -12.74
CA ASN A 70 -7.04 -9.38 -11.29
C ASN A 70 -5.88 -8.47 -10.84
N PHE A 71 -4.72 -8.60 -11.48
CA PHE A 71 -3.56 -7.75 -11.17
C PHE A 71 -3.78 -6.30 -11.61
N ILE A 72 -4.37 -6.08 -12.79
CA ILE A 72 -4.75 -4.75 -13.27
C ILE A 72 -5.75 -4.12 -12.32
N ALA A 73 -6.80 -4.85 -11.94
CA ALA A 73 -7.82 -4.36 -11.01
C ALA A 73 -7.19 -3.94 -9.66
N GLN A 74 -6.29 -4.76 -9.12
CA GLN A 74 -5.55 -4.43 -7.89
C GLN A 74 -4.64 -3.22 -8.04
N THR A 75 -3.89 -3.12 -9.13
CA THR A 75 -3.00 -1.97 -9.42
C THR A 75 -3.80 -0.67 -9.51
N LEU A 76 -4.93 -0.69 -10.24
CA LEU A 76 -5.77 0.49 -10.43
C LEU A 76 -6.49 0.94 -9.13
N MET A 77 -6.82 -0.01 -8.26
CA MET A 77 -7.46 0.23 -6.96
C MET A 77 -6.46 0.71 -5.90
N CYS A 78 -5.29 0.07 -5.83
CA CYS A 78 -4.28 0.27 -4.81
C CYS A 78 -2.90 0.40 -5.48
N PRO A 79 -2.56 1.57 -6.05
CA PRO A 79 -1.26 1.73 -6.67
C PRO A 79 -0.14 1.64 -5.64
N ILE A 80 0.99 1.06 -6.04
CA ILE A 80 2.08 0.67 -5.13
C ILE A 80 2.57 1.86 -4.30
N HIS A 81 2.72 3.02 -4.93
CA HIS A 81 3.25 4.23 -4.30
C HIS A 81 2.26 4.98 -3.41
N LYS A 82 0.97 4.64 -3.49
CA LYS A 82 -0.11 5.23 -2.69
C LYS A 82 -0.66 4.26 -1.65
N THR A 83 -0.05 3.08 -1.54
CA THR A 83 -0.53 2.03 -0.65
C THR A 83 0.50 1.66 0.40
N LEU A 84 0.03 1.27 1.58
CA LEU A 84 0.88 0.81 2.67
C LEU A 84 1.45 -0.57 2.32
N SER A 85 2.72 -0.59 1.89
CA SER A 85 3.43 -1.80 1.45
C SER A 85 3.32 -2.98 2.44
N ARG A 86 3.23 -2.72 3.74
CA ARG A 86 3.07 -3.75 4.79
C ARG A 86 1.71 -4.47 4.76
N PHE A 87 0.67 -3.81 4.23
CA PHE A 87 -0.69 -4.35 4.15
C PHE A 87 -1.05 -4.86 2.75
N THR A 88 -0.23 -4.57 1.75
CA THR A 88 -0.40 -5.10 0.40
C THR A 88 0.62 -6.15 0.07
N GLN A 89 0.14 -7.35 -0.21
CA GLN A 89 0.96 -8.38 -0.79
C GLN A 89 1.42 -7.93 -2.17
N THR A 90 2.70 -7.60 -2.32
CA THR A 90 3.28 -7.29 -3.63
C THR A 90 3.20 -8.56 -4.47
N ILE A 91 2.24 -8.63 -5.37
CA ILE A 91 2.16 -9.73 -6.33
C ILE A 91 3.30 -9.51 -7.31
N ILE A 92 4.41 -10.21 -7.08
CA ILE A 92 5.47 -10.30 -8.07
C ILE A 92 4.87 -11.07 -9.25
N GLN A 93 4.45 -10.37 -10.31
CA GLN A 93 4.15 -10.99 -11.60
C GLN A 93 5.45 -11.51 -12.18
N SER A 94 5.82 -12.70 -11.75
CA SER A 94 7.01 -13.35 -12.22
C SER A 94 6.65 -14.20 -13.42
N GLN A 95 7.17 -13.83 -14.59
CA GLN A 95 7.27 -14.80 -15.68
C GLN A 95 8.08 -15.98 -15.14
N ASN A 96 7.64 -17.22 -15.42
CA ASN A 96 8.18 -18.48 -14.88
C ASN A 96 9.71 -18.60 -15.06
N VAL A 97 10.48 -18.02 -14.13
CA VAL A 97 11.93 -18.17 -14.05
C VAL A 97 12.22 -18.84 -12.71
N THR A 98 13.14 -19.81 -12.68
CA THR A 98 13.41 -20.62 -11.47
C THR A 98 13.68 -19.81 -10.20
N TRP A 99 14.29 -18.62 -10.31
CA TRP A 99 14.55 -17.72 -9.18
C TRP A 99 13.29 -17.11 -8.57
N THR A 100 12.23 -16.95 -9.37
CA THR A 100 11.01 -16.29 -8.92
C THR A 100 10.20 -17.17 -7.98
N ASN A 101 10.30 -18.50 -8.13
CA ASN A 101 9.73 -19.46 -7.19
C ASN A 101 10.33 -19.33 -5.77
N SER A 102 11.65 -19.14 -5.67
CA SER A 102 12.33 -18.91 -4.40
C SER A 102 11.89 -17.61 -3.73
N LEU A 103 11.79 -16.53 -4.51
CA LEU A 103 11.30 -15.23 -4.02
C LEU A 103 9.83 -15.29 -3.59
N GLN A 104 8.98 -15.98 -4.35
CA GLN A 104 7.57 -16.16 -4.00
C GLN A 104 7.42 -16.97 -2.71
N ARG A 105 8.23 -18.02 -2.53
CA ARG A 105 8.25 -18.80 -1.29
C ARG A 105 8.71 -17.94 -0.11
N LEU A 106 9.77 -17.16 -0.28
CA LEU A 106 10.27 -16.26 0.77
C LEU A 106 9.20 -15.23 1.15
N SER A 107 8.61 -14.54 0.17
CA SER A 107 7.53 -13.58 0.37
C SER A 107 6.34 -14.18 1.13
N LYS A 108 5.95 -15.42 0.80
CA LYS A 108 4.86 -16.11 1.50
C LYS A 108 5.19 -16.38 2.97
N ILE A 109 6.39 -16.86 3.26
CA ILE A 109 6.83 -17.15 4.64
C ILE A 109 6.90 -15.85 5.45
N ASP A 110 7.48 -14.80 4.88
CA ASP A 110 7.60 -13.48 5.50
C ASP A 110 6.21 -12.91 5.83
N THR A 111 5.28 -12.93 4.86
CA THR A 111 3.89 -12.47 5.06
C THR A 111 3.20 -13.25 6.18
N GLN A 112 3.40 -14.57 6.25
CA GLN A 112 2.80 -15.41 7.30
C GLN A 112 3.39 -15.12 8.69
N MET A 113 4.70 -14.92 8.78
CA MET A 113 5.38 -14.56 10.02
C MET A 113 4.90 -13.20 10.53
N VAL A 114 4.92 -12.18 9.67
CA VAL A 114 4.47 -10.82 9.99
C VAL A 114 3.00 -10.81 10.40
N SER A 115 2.13 -11.53 9.68
CA SER A 115 0.71 -11.65 10.04
C SER A 115 0.51 -12.30 11.41
N SER A 116 1.30 -13.33 11.74
CA SER A 116 1.23 -13.99 13.06
C SER A 116 1.65 -13.05 14.19
N LEU A 117 2.68 -12.22 13.97
CA LEU A 117 3.10 -11.20 14.93
C LEU A 117 2.00 -10.14 15.14
N HIS A 118 1.45 -9.60 14.06
CA HIS A 118 0.37 -8.61 14.15
C HIS A 118 -0.85 -9.14 14.90
N LEU A 119 -1.23 -10.40 14.70
CA LEU A 119 -2.34 -10.99 15.47
C LEU A 119 -2.04 -11.05 16.97
N LYS A 120 -0.80 -11.34 17.37
CA LYS A 120 -0.39 -11.34 18.79
C LYS A 120 -0.42 -9.92 19.37
N GLU A 121 0.08 -8.94 18.63
CA GLU A 121 0.08 -7.53 19.03
C GLU A 121 -1.35 -7.00 19.16
N ILE A 122 -2.20 -7.23 18.16
CA ILE A 122 -3.63 -6.84 18.19
C ILE A 122 -4.33 -7.48 19.40
N PHE A 123 -4.06 -8.75 19.69
CA PHE A 123 -4.63 -9.41 20.86
C PHE A 123 -4.18 -8.75 22.16
N ALA A 124 -2.88 -8.46 22.30
CA ALA A 124 -2.33 -7.79 23.47
C ALA A 124 -2.90 -6.38 23.66
N VAL A 125 -2.93 -5.56 22.60
CA VAL A 125 -3.52 -4.21 22.61
C VAL A 125 -5.01 -4.26 22.95
N SER A 126 -5.76 -5.18 22.33
CA SER A 126 -7.19 -5.33 22.60
C SER A 126 -7.47 -5.76 24.03
N LYS A 127 -6.61 -6.60 24.62
CA LYS A 127 -6.72 -7.00 26.02
C LYS A 127 -6.41 -5.82 26.94
N TRP A 128 -5.29 -5.14 26.72
CA TRP A 128 -4.90 -3.95 27.49
C TRP A 128 -5.97 -2.86 27.46
N TRP A 129 -6.52 -2.57 26.28
CA TRP A 129 -7.59 -1.58 26.11
C TRP A 129 -8.87 -1.94 26.88
N LYS A 130 -9.23 -3.24 26.92
CA LYS A 130 -10.37 -3.72 27.72
C LYS A 130 -10.10 -3.61 29.22
N ASP A 131 -8.89 -3.98 29.66
CA ASP A 131 -8.49 -3.96 31.06
C ASP A 131 -8.43 -2.52 31.61
N LEU A 132 -8.12 -1.53 30.76
CA LEU A 132 -8.16 -0.10 31.07
C LEU A 132 -9.56 0.40 31.48
N GLY A 133 -10.63 -0.20 30.95
CA GLY A 133 -12.00 0.13 31.36
C GLY A 133 -12.51 1.52 30.98
N LEU A 134 -11.76 2.30 30.19
CA LEU A 134 -12.01 3.72 29.88
C LEU A 134 -13.40 4.02 29.28
N LEU A 135 -14.01 3.03 28.62
CA LEU A 135 -15.36 3.15 28.03
C LEU A 135 -16.45 3.45 29.06
N LYS A 136 -16.22 3.10 30.33
CA LYS A 136 -17.15 3.38 31.41
C LYS A 136 -17.08 4.83 31.89
N ASP A 137 -15.91 5.45 31.72
CA ASP A 137 -15.61 6.77 32.26
C ASP A 137 -15.69 7.87 31.19
N LEU A 138 -15.57 7.51 29.91
CA LEU A 138 -15.54 8.42 28.76
C LEU A 138 -16.66 8.10 27.78
N GLU A 139 -17.90 8.51 28.09
CA GLU A 139 -19.09 8.25 27.25
C GLU A 139 -18.99 8.82 25.82
N PHE A 140 -18.13 9.83 25.60
CA PHE A 140 -17.92 10.46 24.30
C PHE A 140 -16.75 9.84 23.50
N ALA A 141 -15.83 9.12 24.15
CA ALA A 141 -14.63 8.62 23.51
C ALA A 141 -14.93 7.47 22.52
N ARG A 142 -14.19 7.41 21.41
CA ARG A 142 -14.35 6.36 20.39
C ARG A 142 -13.62 5.08 20.76
N ASP A 143 -14.35 3.96 20.77
CA ASP A 143 -13.82 2.62 21.06
C ASP A 143 -13.21 1.93 19.83
N GLU A 144 -12.02 2.36 19.39
CA GLU A 144 -11.43 1.86 18.15
C GLU A 144 -9.94 1.45 18.29
N PRO A 145 -9.56 0.60 19.28
CA PRO A 145 -8.17 0.25 19.55
C PRO A 145 -7.43 -0.35 18.36
N ILE A 146 -8.14 -1.11 17.52
CA ILE A 146 -7.56 -1.70 16.31
C ILE A 146 -7.23 -0.62 15.28
N LYS A 147 -8.05 0.44 15.16
CA LYS A 147 -7.75 1.54 14.23
C LYS A 147 -6.50 2.29 14.67
N TRP A 148 -6.36 2.56 15.95
CA TRP A 148 -5.17 3.22 16.50
C TRP A 148 -3.90 2.37 16.27
N TYR A 149 -3.98 1.06 16.50
CA TYR A 149 -2.90 0.14 16.15
C TYR A 149 -2.57 0.13 14.65
N MET A 150 -3.58 0.11 13.76
CA MET A 150 -3.33 0.15 12.32
C MET A 150 -2.62 1.43 11.87
N TRP A 151 -2.95 2.58 12.46
CA TRP A 151 -2.31 3.86 12.15
C TRP A 151 -0.83 3.90 12.53
N THR A 152 -0.46 3.39 13.71
CA THR A 152 0.95 3.32 14.12
C THR A 152 1.74 2.42 13.17
N MET A 153 1.15 1.29 12.76
CA MET A 153 1.75 0.40 11.76
C MET A 153 1.91 1.03 10.37
N ALA A 154 1.00 1.94 9.99
CA ALA A 154 1.09 2.70 8.75
C ALA A 154 2.23 3.73 8.76
N CYS A 155 2.48 4.37 9.91
CA CYS A 155 3.52 5.38 10.07
C CYS A 155 4.93 4.79 10.17
N VAL A 156 5.08 3.57 10.73
CA VAL A 156 6.37 2.90 10.86
C VAL A 156 6.73 2.18 9.56
N ILE A 157 7.21 2.94 8.58
CA ILE A 157 7.70 2.43 7.30
C ILE A 157 9.22 2.27 7.40
N GLY A 158 9.72 1.03 7.38
CA GLY A 158 11.15 0.76 7.20
C GLY A 158 11.94 0.16 8.38
N GLY A 159 11.35 -0.73 9.17
CA GLY A 159 12.11 -1.54 10.14
C GLY A 159 12.33 -2.97 9.64
N SER A 160 13.52 -3.28 9.13
CA SER A 160 14.05 -4.65 9.01
C SER A 160 14.46 -5.20 10.39
N GLY A 161 13.56 -5.11 11.36
CA GLY A 161 13.82 -5.40 12.77
C GLY A 161 12.51 -5.45 13.54
N THR A 162 11.69 -6.44 13.21
CA THR A 162 10.31 -6.59 13.70
C THR A 162 10.17 -6.99 15.17
N ASP A 163 11.24 -6.99 15.98
CA ASP A 163 11.15 -7.45 17.36
C ASP A 163 11.43 -6.36 18.42
N CYS A 164 12.02 -5.21 18.05
CA CYS A 164 12.43 -4.20 19.04
C CYS A 164 11.58 -2.92 18.98
N LEU A 165 11.43 -2.32 17.80
CA LEU A 165 10.84 -0.98 17.69
C LEU A 165 9.31 -0.96 17.83
N THR A 166 8.60 -2.01 17.39
CA THR A 166 7.14 -2.07 17.55
C THR A 166 6.73 -2.31 19.01
N LEU A 167 7.54 -3.06 19.77
CA LEU A 167 7.33 -3.26 21.20
C LEU A 167 7.76 -2.03 21.99
N GLU A 168 8.88 -1.38 21.65
CA GLU A 168 9.30 -0.12 22.28
C GLU A 168 8.32 1.01 22.01
N LEU A 169 7.86 1.19 20.77
CA LEU A 169 6.82 2.19 20.46
C LEU A 169 5.48 1.84 21.11
N ASN A 170 5.11 0.56 21.23
CA ASN A 170 3.91 0.17 21.99
C ASN A 170 4.10 0.38 23.49
N LEU A 171 5.28 0.14 24.05
CA LEU A 171 5.58 0.42 25.47
C LEU A 171 5.59 1.92 25.73
N GLU A 172 6.20 2.72 24.86
CA GLU A 172 6.19 4.18 24.93
C GLU A 172 4.77 4.72 24.78
N PHE A 173 3.99 4.18 23.84
CA PHE A 173 2.58 4.55 23.68
C PHE A 173 1.75 4.14 24.92
N GLN A 174 1.96 2.94 25.47
CA GLN A 174 1.33 2.52 26.73
C GLN A 174 1.76 3.40 27.91
N THR A 175 3.02 3.82 27.95
CA THR A 175 3.57 4.70 29.01
C THR A 175 2.99 6.10 28.90
N LEU A 176 2.95 6.67 27.69
CA LEU A 176 2.32 7.95 27.37
C LEU A 176 0.81 7.92 27.67
N MET A 177 0.14 6.81 27.39
CA MET A 177 -1.31 6.67 27.65
C MET A 177 -1.64 6.40 29.13
N ASN A 178 -0.66 6.01 29.95
CA ASN A 178 -0.79 5.92 31.40
C ASN A 178 -0.57 7.28 32.09
N GLU A 179 -0.16 8.32 31.36
CA GLU A 179 -0.07 9.68 31.88
C GLU A 179 -1.49 10.31 31.96
N PRO A 180 -1.91 10.84 33.12
CA PRO A 180 -3.26 11.39 33.29
C PRO A 180 -3.58 12.58 32.37
N GLU A 181 -2.57 13.29 31.86
CA GLU A 181 -2.71 14.41 30.93
C GLU A 181 -3.01 13.96 29.47
N MET A 182 -2.55 12.77 29.06
CA MET A 182 -2.80 12.22 27.72
C MET A 182 -4.19 11.59 27.61
N VAL A 183 -4.70 11.01 28.69
CA VAL A 183 -6.08 10.47 28.77
C VAL A 183 -7.10 11.60 28.56
N THR A 184 -6.79 12.81 29.00
CA THR A 184 -7.64 14.00 28.81
C THR A 184 -7.53 14.60 27.41
N ALA A 185 -6.43 14.38 26.68
CA ALA A 185 -6.24 14.88 25.32
C ALA A 185 -6.99 14.06 24.24
N LEU A 186 -7.48 12.87 24.59
CA LEU A 186 -8.26 11.98 23.72
C LEU A 186 -9.78 12.04 23.96
N ALA A 187 -10.22 12.84 24.94
CA ALA A 187 -11.63 13.15 25.22
C ALA A 187 -12.08 14.40 24.44
#